data_AF-A0A4Y2CB70-F1
#
_entry.id   AF-A0A4Y2CB70-F1
#
_cell.length_a   1.000
_cell.length_b   1.000
_cell.length_c   1.000
_cell.angle_alpha   90.00
_cell.angle_beta   90.00
_cell.angle_gamma   90.00
#
_symmetry.space_group_name_H-M   'P 1'
#
loop_
_entity.id
_entity.type
_entity.pdbx_description
1 polymer ?
#
loop_
_entity_poly.entity_id
_entity_poly.type
_entity_poly.pdbx_seq_one_letter_code
_entity_poly.pdbx_strand_id
1 'polypeptide(L)'
;MARSRKEATISIRKLIIFHHSSGKSVRNVAKLVNLSNSTRKYVIKRFREENRIENKVRNGRAAKLTECDQGFIIRKFVKNPSLSALKVSAEFNEKFSTPISHETVRRVLRAAGLNGRSARRKFFVSAKNRKLMLSFAK
;
A
#
# COMPACT_ATOMS: atom_id res chain seq x y z
N MET A 1 2.62 21.55 -7.77
CA MET A 1 2.26 20.17 -8.15
C MET A 1 1.30 20.24 -9.34
N ALA A 2 1.54 19.47 -10.42
CA ALA A 2 0.64 19.46 -11.57
C ALA A 2 -0.73 18.85 -11.20
N ARG A 3 -1.82 19.45 -11.68
CA ARG A 3 -3.18 18.95 -11.43
C ARG A 3 -3.36 17.60 -12.12
N SER A 4 -3.62 16.53 -11.36
CA SER A 4 -3.88 15.22 -11.94
C SER A 4 -5.16 15.25 -12.76
N ARG A 5 -5.13 14.70 -13.97
CA ARG A 5 -6.34 14.58 -14.80
C ARG A 5 -7.33 13.64 -14.10
N LYS A 6 -8.59 14.07 -14.00
CA LYS A 6 -9.68 13.24 -13.45
C LYS A 6 -10.00 12.11 -14.42
N GLU A 7 -10.12 10.90 -13.89
CA GLU A 7 -10.55 9.74 -14.65
C GLU A 7 -12.07 9.69 -14.77
N ALA A 8 -12.58 9.03 -15.81
CA ALA A 8 -14.00 8.76 -15.92
C ALA A 8 -14.44 7.79 -14.82
N THR A 9 -15.52 8.15 -14.13
CA THR A 9 -16.12 7.30 -13.09
C THR A 9 -16.68 6.01 -13.69
N ILE A 10 -16.82 4.98 -12.84
CA ILE A 10 -17.37 3.68 -13.26
C ILE A 10 -18.78 3.84 -13.84
N SER A 11 -19.62 4.71 -13.25
CA SER A 11 -20.98 4.98 -13.74
C SER A 11 -20.98 5.54 -15.16
N ILE A 12 -20.11 6.52 -15.44
CA ILE A 12 -19.96 7.09 -16.77
C ILE A 12 -19.48 6.04 -17.78
N ARG A 13 -18.54 5.18 -17.39
CA ARG A 13 -18.04 4.10 -18.25
C ARG A 13 -19.12 3.06 -18.56
N LYS A 14 -19.96 2.70 -17.58
CA LYS A 14 -21.14 1.84 -17.79
C LYS A 14 -22.10 2.48 -18.80
N LEU A 15 -22.38 3.77 -18.67
CA LEU A 15 -23.28 4.50 -19.58
C LEU A 15 -22.75 4.52 -21.02
N ILE A 16 -21.44 4.72 -21.20
CA ILE A 16 -20.78 4.65 -22.51
C ILE A 16 -20.97 3.25 -23.13
N ILE A 17 -20.69 2.20 -22.36
CA ILE A 17 -20.77 0.82 -22.84
C ILE A 17 -22.22 0.45 -23.19
N PHE A 18 -23.17 0.79 -22.32
CA PHE A 18 -24.60 0.56 -22.55
C PHE A 18 -25.05 1.17 -23.87
N HIS A 19 -24.80 2.47 -24.09
CA HIS A 19 -25.21 3.13 -25.33
C HIS A 19 -24.46 2.67 -26.57
N HIS A 20 -23.20 2.24 -26.43
CA HIS A 20 -22.44 1.63 -27.51
C HIS A 20 -23.05 0.29 -27.92
N SER A 21 -23.44 -0.55 -26.95
CA SER A 21 -24.15 -1.81 -27.21
C SER A 21 -25.54 -1.60 -27.80
N SER A 22 -26.23 -0.51 -27.46
CA SER A 22 -27.51 -0.13 -28.08
C SER A 22 -27.38 0.46 -29.49
N GLY A 23 -26.17 0.51 -30.08
CA GLY A 23 -25.97 1.02 -31.44
C GLY A 23 -26.11 2.54 -31.60
N LYS A 24 -26.09 3.33 -30.51
CA LYS A 24 -26.22 4.79 -30.61
C LYS A 24 -25.02 5.41 -31.33
N SER A 25 -25.29 6.48 -32.08
CA SER A 25 -24.24 7.19 -32.80
C SER A 25 -23.17 7.75 -31.84
N VAL A 26 -21.93 7.72 -32.31
CA VAL A 26 -20.74 8.26 -31.64
C VAL A 26 -20.97 9.68 -31.12
N ARG A 27 -21.59 10.55 -31.93
CA ARG A 27 -21.86 11.96 -31.60
C ARG A 27 -22.88 12.08 -30.46
N ASN A 28 -23.93 11.25 -30.48
CA ASN A 28 -24.98 11.28 -29.45
C ASN A 28 -24.46 10.82 -28.09
N VAL A 29 -23.63 9.78 -28.05
CA VAL A 29 -23.00 9.30 -26.81
C VAL A 29 -22.06 10.36 -26.22
N ALA A 30 -21.28 11.05 -27.06
CA ALA A 30 -20.38 12.11 -26.59
C ALA A 30 -21.15 13.29 -25.96
N LYS A 31 -22.26 13.72 -26.58
CA LYS A 31 -23.14 14.76 -26.03
C LYS A 31 -23.80 14.34 -24.71
N LEU A 32 -24.25 13.10 -24.60
CA LEU A 32 -24.87 12.57 -23.37
C LEU A 32 -23.90 12.55 -22.18
N VAL A 33 -22.65 12.17 -22.45
CA VAL A 33 -21.67 11.86 -21.40
C VAL A 33 -20.75 13.06 -21.09
N ASN A 34 -20.79 14.13 -21.89
CA ASN A 34 -19.92 15.31 -21.76
C ASN A 34 -18.44 14.95 -21.63
N LEU A 35 -17.98 13.95 -22.40
CA LEU A 35 -16.59 13.50 -22.45
C LEU A 35 -16.04 13.62 -23.87
N SER A 36 -14.72 13.79 -23.96
CA SER A 36 -14.01 13.79 -25.24
C SER A 36 -14.18 12.46 -25.97
N ASN A 37 -14.21 12.52 -27.30
CA ASN A 37 -14.29 11.35 -28.17
C ASN A 37 -13.12 10.36 -27.95
N SER A 38 -11.94 10.86 -27.59
CA SER A 38 -10.77 10.03 -27.26
C SER A 38 -11.00 9.17 -26.02
N THR A 39 -11.58 9.74 -24.96
CA THR A 39 -11.91 9.01 -23.73
C THR A 39 -12.95 7.92 -24.01
N ARG A 40 -14.01 8.24 -24.77
CA ARG A 40 -15.03 7.23 -25.14
C ARG A 40 -14.41 6.07 -25.93
N LYS A 41 -13.62 6.37 -26.97
CA LYS A 41 -12.92 5.35 -27.77
C LYS A 41 -12.02 4.48 -26.90
N TYR A 42 -11.29 5.08 -25.96
CA TYR A 42 -10.45 4.37 -25.00
C TYR A 42 -11.26 3.41 -24.12
N VAL A 43 -12.40 3.86 -23.57
CA VAL A 43 -13.30 3.02 -22.76
C VAL A 43 -13.79 1.81 -23.55
N ILE A 44 -14.30 2.01 -24.76
CA ILE A 44 -14.83 0.93 -25.62
C ILE A 44 -13.71 -0.06 -26.00
N LYS A 45 -12.54 0.46 -26.39
CA LYS A 45 -11.38 -0.37 -26.72
C LYS A 45 -11.01 -1.28 -25.55
N ARG A 46 -10.86 -0.71 -24.36
CA ARG A 46 -10.51 -1.46 -23.14
C ARG A 46 -11.58 -2.47 -22.74
N PHE A 47 -12.86 -2.14 -22.94
CA PHE A 47 -13.95 -3.08 -22.71
C PHE A 47 -13.88 -4.28 -23.67
N ARG A 48 -13.64 -4.05 -24.96
CA ARG A 48 -13.50 -5.14 -25.96
C ARG A 48 -12.29 -6.03 -25.72
N GLU A 49 -11.15 -5.44 -25.36
CA GLU A 49 -9.89 -6.18 -25.18
C GLU A 49 -9.81 -6.91 -23.83
N GLU A 50 -10.32 -6.29 -22.77
CA GLU A 50 -10.07 -6.74 -21.39
C GLU A 50 -11.35 -7.10 -20.64
N ASN A 51 -12.53 -6.99 -21.27
CA ASN A 51 -13.86 -7.27 -20.70
C ASN A 51 -14.14 -6.62 -19.33
N ARG A 52 -13.52 -5.46 -19.08
CA ARG A 52 -13.63 -4.75 -17.81
C ARG A 52 -14.10 -3.31 -17.98
N ILE A 53 -14.89 -2.88 -16.99
CA ILE A 53 -15.44 -1.53 -16.94
C ILE A 53 -14.56 -0.62 -16.09
N GLU A 54 -13.87 -1.16 -15.09
CA GLU A 54 -13.08 -0.38 -14.15
C GLU A 54 -11.68 -0.03 -14.70
N ASN A 55 -11.12 1.10 -14.24
CA ASN A 55 -9.73 1.43 -14.54
C ASN A 55 -8.80 0.47 -13.78
N LYS A 56 -7.60 0.18 -14.34
CA LYS A 56 -6.61 -0.59 -13.56
C LYS A 56 -6.10 0.31 -12.46
N VAL A 57 -5.88 -0.29 -11.29
CA VAL A 57 -5.00 0.31 -10.30
C VAL A 57 -3.65 0.56 -10.95
N ARG A 58 -3.10 1.76 -10.77
CA ARG A 58 -1.76 2.07 -11.27
C ARG A 58 -0.76 1.25 -10.47
N ASN A 59 0.11 0.54 -11.16
CA ASN A 59 1.28 -0.05 -10.53
C ASN A 59 2.16 1.12 -10.06
N GLY A 60 2.42 1.16 -8.75
CA GLY A 60 3.36 2.11 -8.18
C GLY A 60 4.79 1.82 -8.61
N ARG A 61 5.73 2.60 -8.07
CA ARG A 61 7.16 2.29 -8.23
C ARG A 61 7.45 0.94 -7.59
N ALA A 62 8.11 0.05 -8.34
CA ALA A 62 8.56 -1.24 -7.81
C ALA A 62 9.43 -1.03 -6.57
N ALA A 63 9.27 -1.91 -5.58
CA ALA A 63 10.08 -1.87 -4.37
C ALA A 63 11.56 -2.14 -4.73
N LYS A 64 12.47 -1.49 -3.99
CA LYS A 64 13.91 -1.69 -4.19
C LYS A 64 14.38 -3.09 -3.77
N LEU A 65 13.69 -3.69 -2.80
CA LEU A 65 14.03 -4.99 -2.20
C LEU A 65 13.03 -6.05 -2.63
N THR A 66 13.54 -7.24 -2.92
CA THR A 66 12.73 -8.44 -3.15
C THR A 66 12.24 -9.04 -1.82
N GLU A 67 11.31 -9.99 -1.88
CA GLU A 67 10.84 -10.71 -0.69
C GLU A 67 11.96 -11.49 0.00
N CYS A 68 12.90 -12.05 -0.77
CA CYS A 68 14.08 -12.73 -0.24
C CYS A 68 15.00 -11.78 0.54
N ASP A 69 15.26 -10.60 -0.01
CA ASP A 69 16.09 -9.57 0.65
C ASP A 69 15.47 -9.12 1.97
N GLN A 70 14.15 -8.90 1.97
CA GLN A 70 13.40 -8.57 3.19
C GLN A 70 13.47 -9.71 4.20
N GLY A 71 13.34 -10.96 3.74
CA GLY A 71 13.47 -12.16 4.56
C GLY A 71 14.84 -12.27 5.23
N PHE A 72 15.93 -11.97 4.53
CA PHE A 72 17.28 -11.93 5.10
C PHE A 72 17.36 -10.95 6.28
N ILE A 73 16.84 -9.73 6.09
CA ILE A 73 16.81 -8.68 7.12
C ILE A 73 15.98 -9.14 8.33
N ILE A 74 14.77 -9.65 8.10
CA ILE A 74 13.86 -10.07 9.16
C ILE A 74 14.48 -11.19 9.99
N ARG A 75 15.05 -12.22 9.35
CA ARG A 75 15.69 -13.36 10.04
C ARG A 75 16.83 -12.92 10.95
N LYS A 76 17.60 -11.90 10.57
CA LYS A 76 18.67 -11.34 11.41
C LYS A 76 18.14 -10.76 12.71
N PHE A 77 17.07 -9.98 12.63
CA PHE A 77 16.43 -9.37 13.80
C PHE A 77 15.63 -10.37 14.64
N VAL A 78 15.08 -11.41 14.04
CA VAL A 78 14.45 -12.50 14.79
C VAL A 78 15.50 -13.26 15.61
N LYS A 79 16.68 -13.53 15.03
CA LYS A 79 17.77 -14.22 15.74
C LYS A 79 18.38 -13.35 16.86
N ASN A 80 18.54 -12.05 16.62
CA ASN A 80 19.05 -11.11 17.62
C ASN A 80 18.31 -9.77 17.51
N PRO A 81 17.27 -9.54 18.35
CA PRO A 81 16.46 -8.33 18.32
C PRO A 81 17.23 -7.04 18.66
N SER A 82 18.35 -7.14 19.36
CA SER A 82 19.16 -5.99 19.80
C SER A 82 20.15 -5.51 18.74
N LEU A 83 20.14 -6.10 17.54
CA LEU A 83 21.02 -5.67 16.45
C LEU A 83 20.70 -4.24 15.99
N SER A 84 21.75 -3.49 15.65
CA SER A 84 21.57 -2.17 15.06
C SER A 84 21.28 -2.28 13.56
N ALA A 85 20.30 -1.50 13.09
CA ALA A 85 19.96 -1.41 11.67
C ALA A 85 21.16 -0.99 10.80
N LEU A 86 22.09 -0.19 11.35
CA LEU A 86 23.32 0.22 10.65
C LEU A 86 24.21 -0.98 10.33
N LYS A 87 24.42 -1.88 11.31
CA LYS A 87 25.23 -3.09 11.14
C LYS A 87 24.60 -4.03 10.11
N VAL A 88 23.28 -4.20 10.17
CA VAL A 88 22.57 -5.06 9.21
C VAL A 88 22.60 -4.46 7.80
N SER A 89 22.50 -3.15 7.64
CA SER A 89 22.65 -2.54 6.32
C SER A 89 24.06 -2.67 5.75
N ALA A 90 25.10 -2.58 6.59
CA ALA A 90 26.48 -2.80 6.14
C ALA A 90 26.67 -4.26 5.67
N GLU A 91 26.26 -5.23 6.51
CA GLU A 91 26.33 -6.65 6.14
C GLU A 91 25.51 -6.97 4.88
N PHE A 92 24.35 -6.33 4.71
CA PHE A 92 23.55 -6.48 3.51
C PHE A 92 24.29 -5.95 2.28
N ASN A 93 24.88 -4.76 2.37
CA ASN A 93 25.57 -4.12 1.25
C ASN A 93 26.86 -4.84 0.84
N GLU A 94 27.48 -5.58 1.76
CA GLU A 94 28.63 -6.45 1.45
C GLU A 94 28.21 -7.70 0.67
N LYS A 95 27.01 -8.23 0.91
CA LYS A 95 26.54 -9.50 0.33
C LYS A 95 25.72 -9.33 -0.94
N PHE A 96 24.98 -8.23 -1.05
CA PHE A 96 24.02 -8.00 -2.12
C PHE A 96 24.47 -6.83 -3.00
N SER A 97 24.24 -6.94 -4.31
CA SER A 97 24.59 -5.90 -5.29
C SER A 97 23.71 -4.64 -5.19
N THR A 98 22.62 -4.68 -4.43
CA THR A 98 21.64 -3.59 -4.30
C THR A 98 21.84 -2.83 -2.97
N PRO A 99 22.65 -1.75 -2.93
CA PRO A 99 22.97 -1.09 -1.68
C PRO A 99 21.72 -0.47 -1.06
N ILE A 100 21.48 -0.72 0.23
CA ILE A 100 20.39 -0.15 1.01
C ILE A 100 20.88 0.81 2.08
N SER A 101 20.02 1.76 2.40
CA SER A 101 20.19 2.60 3.58
C SER A 101 19.69 1.89 4.84
N HIS A 102 20.24 2.25 5.98
CA HIS A 102 19.78 1.75 7.27
C HIS A 102 18.31 2.11 7.56
N GLU A 103 17.76 3.20 6.99
CA GLU A 103 16.33 3.51 7.10
C GLU A 103 15.45 2.56 6.27
N THR A 104 15.98 2.00 5.18
CA THR A 104 15.30 0.95 4.43
C THR A 104 15.15 -0.32 5.27
N VAL A 105 16.18 -0.69 6.05
CA VAL A 105 16.09 -1.77 7.03
C VAL A 105 14.98 -1.48 8.05
N ARG A 106 14.94 -0.28 8.64
CA ARG A 106 13.88 0.08 9.60
C ARG A 106 12.48 0.02 8.99
N ARG A 107 12.31 0.46 7.74
CA ARG A 107 11.02 0.38 7.03
C ARG A 107 10.56 -1.07 6.85
N VAL A 108 11.48 -1.99 6.50
CA VAL A 108 11.18 -3.43 6.41
C VAL A 108 10.73 -3.97 7.77
N LEU A 109 11.43 -3.63 8.85
CA LEU A 109 11.08 -4.09 10.20
C LEU A 109 9.71 -3.58 10.65
N ARG A 110 9.41 -2.29 10.43
CA ARG A 110 8.10 -1.70 10.74
C ARG A 110 6.98 -2.38 9.96
N ALA A 111 7.19 -2.65 8.67
CA ALA A 111 6.23 -3.37 7.84
C ALA A 111 6.00 -4.82 8.32
N ALA A 112 7.03 -5.47 8.85
CA ALA A 112 6.96 -6.79 9.46
C ALA A 112 6.42 -6.78 10.91
N GLY A 113 6.09 -5.62 11.48
CA GLY A 113 5.61 -5.48 12.86
C GLY A 113 6.69 -5.61 13.93
N LEU A 114 7.97 -5.70 13.54
CA LEU A 114 9.11 -5.79 14.45
C LEU A 114 9.51 -4.38 14.92
N ASN A 115 8.82 -3.91 15.96
CA ASN A 115 9.05 -2.60 16.53
C ASN A 115 9.87 -2.73 17.83
N GLY A 116 10.96 -1.96 17.92
CA GLY A 116 11.64 -1.76 19.18
C GLY A 116 10.69 -1.07 20.17
N ARG A 117 10.29 -1.78 21.22
CA ARG A 117 9.45 -1.24 22.30
C ARG A 117 10.12 -1.52 23.63
N SER A 118 10.20 -0.50 24.47
CA SER A 118 10.52 -0.68 25.88
C SER A 118 9.24 -1.03 26.62
N ALA A 119 9.29 -2.06 27.48
CA ALA A 119 8.18 -2.33 28.37
C ALA A 119 7.94 -1.09 29.26
N ARG A 120 6.67 -0.67 29.40
CA ARG A 120 6.33 0.43 30.30
C ARG A 120 6.70 0.01 31.72
N ARG A 121 7.47 0.84 32.42
CA ARG A 121 7.76 0.64 33.85
C ARG A 121 6.43 0.57 34.60
N LYS A 122 6.14 -0.57 35.23
CA LYS A 122 5.03 -0.67 36.17
C LYS A 122 5.48 -0.07 37.49
N PHE A 123 4.74 0.93 38.00
CA PHE A 123 4.98 1.44 39.35
C PHE A 123 4.70 0.32 40.36
N PHE A 124 5.51 0.27 41.42
CA PHE A 124 5.27 -0.66 42.51
C PHE A 124 3.97 -0.29 43.23
N VAL A 125 3.02 -1.22 43.30
CA VAL A 125 1.77 -1.05 44.04
C VAL A 125 1.87 -1.86 45.34
N SER A 126 1.76 -1.15 46.47
CA SER A 126 1.75 -1.77 47.80
C SER A 126 0.61 -2.77 47.93
N ALA A 127 0.77 -3.78 48.81
CA ALA A 127 -0.26 -4.79 49.04
C ALA A 127 -1.60 -4.17 49.46
N LYS A 128 -1.56 -3.13 50.31
CA LYS A 128 -2.74 -2.35 50.73
C LYS A 128 -3.48 -1.72 49.55
N ASN A 129 -2.75 -1.01 48.68
CA ASN A 129 -3.35 -0.34 47.53
C ASN A 129 -3.90 -1.35 46.51
N ARG A 130 -3.23 -2.50 46.35
CA ARG A 130 -3.72 -3.58 45.48
C ARG A 130 -5.07 -4.13 45.96
N LYS A 131 -5.26 -4.30 47.28
CA LYS A 131 -6.53 -4.73 47.87
C LYS A 131 -7.64 -3.69 47.66
N LEU A 132 -7.33 -2.40 47.87
CA LEU A 132 -8.27 -1.30 47.65
C LEU A 132 -8.71 -1.18 46.18
N MET A 133 -7.78 -1.34 45.24
CA MET A 133 -8.11 -1.33 43.80
C MET A 133 -9.02 -2.50 43.41
N LEU A 134 -8.77 -3.70 43.94
CA LEU A 134 -9.62 -4.87 43.68
C LEU A 134 -11.02 -4.74 44.29
N SER A 135 -11.15 -4.11 45.47
CA SER A 135 -12.47 -3.84 46.04
C SER A 135 -13.24 -2.74 45.30
N PHE A 136 -12.53 -1.75 44.74
CA PHE A 136 -13.14 -0.68 43.94
C PHE A 136 -13.62 -1.17 42.56
N ALA A 137 -12.93 -2.15 41.96
CA ALA A 137 -13.28 -2.70 40.66
C ALA A 137 -14.42 -3.76 40.70
N LYS A 138 -14.92 -4.08 41.90
CA LYS A 138 -16.15 -4.86 42.08
C LYS A 138 -17.36 -3.94 41.99
#